data_AF-A0A1G8KLH0-F1
#
_entry.id   AF-A0A1G8KLH0-F1
#
_cell.length_a   1.000
_cell.length_b   1.000
_cell.length_c   1.000
_cell.angle_alpha   90.00
_cell.angle_beta   90.00
_cell.angle_gamma   90.00
#
_symmetry.space_group_name_H-M   'P 1'
#
loop_
_entity.id
_entity.type
_entity.pdbx_description
1 polymer ?
#
loop_
_entity_poly.entity_id
_entity_poly.type
_entity_poly.pdbx_seq_one_letter_code
_entity_poly.pdbx_strand_id
1 'polypeptide(L)'
;MHNNNNNNNKGMTLIEVILAIAIIGIITVSFLSIFTTGFSLVKRAGDKSYVVFDNHAEIEASLSVPGIDGTSSLKIILNDGTEIVVPGAIDVFTQESGNVSTNITVFRPIN
;
A
#
# COMPACT_ATOMS: atom_id res chain seq x y z
N MET A 1 -31.46 -61.65 22.81
CA MET A 1 -30.85 -60.48 22.14
C MET A 1 -29.69 -60.01 23.02
N HIS A 2 -28.45 -60.31 22.63
CA HIS A 2 -27.25 -60.01 23.41
C HIS A 2 -26.59 -58.76 22.79
N ASN A 3 -26.56 -57.65 23.51
CA ASN A 3 -25.99 -56.40 23.03
C ASN A 3 -24.54 -56.32 23.52
N ASN A 4 -23.58 -56.44 22.60
CA ASN A 4 -22.16 -56.51 22.93
C ASN A 4 -21.55 -55.09 22.85
N ASN A 5 -21.62 -54.34 23.94
CA ASN A 5 -20.98 -53.02 24.05
C ASN A 5 -19.49 -53.20 24.36
N ASN A 6 -18.67 -53.34 23.33
CA ASN A 6 -17.21 -53.30 23.44
C ASN A 6 -16.74 -51.86 23.63
N ASN A 7 -16.70 -51.38 24.87
CA ASN A 7 -16.10 -50.10 25.22
C ASN A 7 -14.57 -50.21 25.16
N ASN A 8 -13.99 -49.93 23.99
CA ASN A 8 -12.54 -49.89 23.78
C ASN A 8 -11.93 -48.61 24.39
N ASN A 9 -11.74 -48.61 25.71
CA ASN A 9 -11.03 -47.55 26.44
C ASN A 9 -9.50 -47.72 26.30
N LYS A 10 -8.96 -47.62 25.09
CA LYS A 10 -7.51 -47.52 24.90
C LYS A 10 -7.11 -46.07 25.20
N GLY A 11 -6.43 -45.86 26.33
CA GLY A 11 -5.81 -44.57 26.64
C GLY A 11 -4.72 -44.23 25.63
N MET A 12 -4.48 -42.93 25.40
CA MET A 12 -3.35 -42.49 24.57
C MET A 12 -2.03 -42.89 25.21
N THR A 13 -1.09 -43.27 24.38
CA THR A 13 0.29 -43.50 24.82
C THR A 13 1.00 -42.16 25.07
N LEU A 14 1.97 -42.15 25.98
CA LEU A 14 2.78 -40.95 26.27
C LEU A 14 3.46 -40.41 25.00
N ILE A 15 3.89 -41.31 24.10
CA ILE A 15 4.56 -40.94 22.85
C ILE A 15 3.60 -40.24 21.87
N GLU A 16 2.33 -40.64 21.80
CA GLU A 16 1.33 -39.94 20.97
C GLU A 16 1.09 -38.52 21.45
N VAL A 17 1.05 -38.29 22.77
CA VAL A 17 0.87 -36.94 23.33
C VAL A 17 2.06 -36.03 22.98
N ILE A 18 3.29 -36.55 23.11
CA ILE A 18 4.50 -35.80 22.76
C ILE A 18 4.51 -35.46 21.26
N LEU A 19 4.15 -36.42 20.40
CA LEU A 19 4.06 -36.20 18.95
C LEU A 19 2.99 -35.16 18.61
N ALA A 20 1.82 -35.21 19.24
CA ALA A 20 0.76 -34.23 19.01
C ALA A 20 1.23 -32.80 19.37
N ILE A 21 1.88 -32.62 20.51
CA ILE A 21 2.41 -31.31 20.93
C ILE A 21 3.49 -30.82 19.96
N ALA A 22 4.39 -31.71 19.51
CA ALA A 22 5.43 -31.37 18.54
C ALA A 22 4.82 -30.88 17.21
N ILE A 23 3.80 -31.58 16.70
CA ILE A 23 3.10 -31.20 15.46
C ILE A 23 2.41 -29.84 15.64
N ILE A 24 1.70 -29.62 16.74
CA ILE A 24 1.05 -28.33 17.03
C ILE A 24 2.08 -27.20 17.09
N GLY A 25 3.25 -27.44 17.70
CA GLY A 25 4.34 -26.47 17.76
C GLY A 25 4.85 -26.07 16.37
N ILE A 26 5.11 -27.05 15.50
CA ILE A 26 5.56 -26.80 14.11
C ILE A 26 4.52 -26.00 13.33
N ILE A 27 3.24 -26.36 13.46
CA ILE A 27 2.14 -25.66 12.81
C ILE A 27 2.08 -24.20 13.29
N THR A 28 2.17 -23.98 14.60
CA THR A 28 2.10 -22.64 15.21
C THR A 28 3.23 -21.72 14.71
N VAL A 29 4.47 -22.21 14.67
CA VAL A 29 5.63 -21.45 14.17
C VAL A 29 5.46 -21.11 12.69
N SER A 30 4.91 -22.04 11.89
CA SER A 30 4.66 -21.81 10.47
C SER A 30 3.65 -20.69 10.24
N PHE A 31 2.58 -20.63 11.04
CA PHE A 31 1.58 -19.57 10.95
C PHE A 31 2.11 -18.20 11.37
N LEU A 32 3.04 -18.13 12.33
CA LEU A 32 3.60 -16.86 12.80
C LEU A 32 4.22 -16.04 11.66
N SER A 33 4.95 -16.69 10.75
CA SER A 33 5.59 -16.02 9.60
C SER A 33 4.57 -15.36 8.66
N ILE A 34 3.42 -16.01 8.45
CA ILE A 34 2.33 -15.47 7.62
C ILE A 34 1.77 -14.21 8.26
N PHE A 35 1.52 -14.24 9.57
CA PHE A 35 1.01 -13.08 10.30
C PHE A 35 2.01 -11.92 10.31
N THR A 36 3.30 -12.18 10.52
CA THR A 36 4.33 -11.12 10.48
C THR A 36 4.38 -10.44 9.12
N THR A 37 4.34 -11.22 8.04
CA THR A 37 4.37 -10.68 6.67
C THR A 37 3.09 -9.88 6.36
N GLY A 38 1.92 -10.43 6.70
CA GLY A 38 0.65 -9.73 6.53
C GLY A 38 0.59 -8.41 7.30
N PHE A 39 1.03 -8.42 8.57
CA PHE A 39 1.07 -7.21 9.40
C PHE A 39 2.02 -6.14 8.84
N SER A 40 3.20 -6.55 8.36
CA SER A 40 4.15 -5.63 7.73
C SER A 40 3.56 -4.96 6.47
N LEU A 41 2.86 -5.72 5.64
CA LEU A 41 2.21 -5.19 4.43
C LEU A 41 1.10 -4.21 4.76
N VAL A 42 0.26 -4.51 5.76
CA VAL A 42 -0.81 -3.60 6.22
C VAL A 42 -0.21 -2.30 6.75
N LYS A 43 0.83 -2.39 7.59
CA LYS A 43 1.51 -1.19 8.10
C LYS A 43 2.07 -0.34 6.96
N ARG A 44 2.78 -0.96 6.02
CA ARG A 44 3.35 -0.25 4.85
C ARG A 44 2.28 0.38 3.98
N ALA A 45 1.14 -0.28 3.80
CA ALA A 45 0.01 0.27 3.07
C ALA A 45 -0.62 1.47 3.79
N GLY A 46 -0.72 1.42 5.13
CA GLY A 46 -1.14 2.53 5.97
C GLY A 46 -0.22 3.73 5.84
N ASP A 47 1.09 3.53 6.04
CA ASP A 47 2.11 4.59 5.92
C ASP A 47 2.07 5.23 4.52
N LYS A 48 1.95 4.42 3.46
CA LYS A 48 1.80 4.92 2.09
C LYS A 48 0.53 5.77 1.91
N SER A 49 -0.59 5.36 2.51
CA SER A 49 -1.87 6.07 2.37
C SER A 49 -1.80 7.44 3.04
N TYR A 50 -1.17 7.53 4.21
CA TYR A 50 -0.96 8.78 4.92
C TYR A 50 -0.10 9.75 4.10
N VAL A 51 1.05 9.27 3.59
CA VAL A 51 1.93 10.08 2.73
C VAL A 51 1.17 10.57 1.50
N VAL A 52 0.43 9.71 0.80
CA VAL A 52 -0.33 10.13 -0.39
C VAL A 52 -1.37 11.21 -0.05
N PHE A 53 -2.06 11.08 1.07
CA PHE A 53 -3.05 12.06 1.51
C PHE A 53 -2.42 13.43 1.82
N ASP A 54 -1.34 13.46 2.59
CA ASP A 54 -0.65 14.70 2.95
C ASP A 54 -0.12 15.43 1.70
N ASN A 55 0.46 14.68 0.75
CA ASN A 55 0.91 15.27 -0.52
C ASN A 55 -0.24 15.80 -1.37
N HIS A 56 -1.40 15.13 -1.35
CA HIS A 56 -2.57 15.62 -2.07
C HIS A 56 -3.04 16.95 -1.50
N ALA A 57 -3.09 17.07 -0.16
CA ALA A 57 -3.45 18.31 0.52
C ALA A 57 -2.46 19.46 0.22
N GLU A 58 -1.16 19.18 0.13
CA GLU A 58 -0.14 20.17 -0.25
C GLU A 58 -0.31 20.66 -1.70
N ILE A 59 -0.56 19.73 -2.63
CA ILE A 59 -0.83 20.07 -4.02
C ILE A 59 -2.10 20.92 -4.12
N GLU A 60 -3.19 20.52 -3.47
CA GLU A 60 -4.44 21.30 -3.47
C GLU A 60 -4.24 22.69 -2.86
N ALA A 61 -3.50 22.81 -1.77
CA ALA A 61 -3.17 24.09 -1.15
C ALA A 61 -2.38 24.99 -2.12
N SER A 62 -1.36 24.45 -2.80
CA SER A 62 -0.56 25.19 -3.77
C SER A 62 -1.38 25.64 -5.00
N LEU A 63 -2.28 24.78 -5.48
CA LEU A 63 -3.20 25.11 -6.58
C LEU A 63 -4.24 26.16 -6.19
N SER A 64 -4.63 26.23 -4.90
CA SER A 64 -5.62 27.20 -4.40
C SER A 64 -5.10 28.64 -4.34
N VAL A 65 -3.78 28.85 -4.35
CA VAL A 65 -3.18 30.18 -4.34
C VAL A 65 -3.38 30.83 -5.73
N PRO A 66 -4.12 31.95 -5.83
CA PRO A 66 -4.27 32.68 -7.08
C PRO A 66 -2.98 33.42 -7.38
N GLY A 67 -2.42 33.18 -8.57
CA GLY A 67 -1.27 33.93 -9.08
C GLY A 67 -0.11 33.03 -9.42
N ILE A 68 -0.05 32.59 -10.67
CA ILE A 68 1.24 32.47 -11.33
C ILE A 68 1.24 33.36 -12.56
N ASP A 69 2.23 34.25 -12.62
CA ASP A 69 2.61 34.97 -13.83
C ASP A 69 2.97 33.95 -14.91
N GLY A 70 2.26 33.96 -16.05
CA GLY A 70 2.34 32.98 -17.14
C GLY A 70 3.67 32.86 -17.86
N THR A 71 4.68 32.48 -17.11
CA THR A 71 6.07 32.32 -17.53
C THR A 71 6.29 31.03 -18.32
N SER A 72 5.33 30.10 -18.28
CA SER A 72 5.40 28.83 -19.01
C SER A 72 4.20 28.67 -19.95
N SER A 73 4.32 27.78 -20.94
CA SER A 73 3.20 27.40 -21.80
C SER A 73 3.26 25.93 -22.14
N LEU A 74 2.08 25.30 -22.21
CA LEU A 74 1.93 23.93 -22.70
C LEU A 74 1.54 24.00 -24.18
N LYS A 75 2.38 23.39 -25.03
CA LYS A 75 2.12 23.27 -26.47
C LYS A 75 1.49 21.91 -26.76
N ILE A 76 0.24 21.92 -27.21
CA ILE A 76 -0.49 20.73 -27.66
C ILE A 76 -0.48 20.74 -29.19
N ILE A 77 0.02 19.68 -29.81
CA ILE A 77 0.02 19.51 -31.26
C ILE A 77 -1.03 18.45 -31.59
N LEU A 78 -2.03 18.82 -32.38
CA LEU A 78 -3.09 17.93 -32.82
C LEU A 78 -2.67 17.16 -34.08
N ASN A 79 -3.37 16.07 -34.38
CA ASN A 79 -3.05 15.18 -35.50
C ASN A 79 -3.19 15.85 -36.88
N ASP A 80 -3.94 16.95 -36.97
CA ASP A 80 -4.09 17.78 -38.17
C ASP A 80 -2.99 18.83 -38.33
N GLY A 81 -2.03 18.89 -37.39
CA GLY A 81 -0.95 19.88 -37.36
C GLY A 81 -1.33 21.19 -36.67
N THR A 82 -2.56 21.32 -36.16
CA THR A 82 -2.99 22.50 -35.41
C THR A 82 -2.25 22.57 -34.07
N GLU A 83 -1.75 23.76 -33.72
CA GLU A 83 -1.06 24.01 -32.46
C GLU A 83 -1.96 24.81 -31.51
N ILE A 84 -2.11 24.30 -30.29
CA ILE A 84 -2.79 25.00 -29.18
C ILE A 84 -1.73 25.31 -28.13
N VAL A 85 -1.57 26.59 -27.81
CA VAL A 85 -0.66 27.07 -26.76
C VAL A 85 -1.51 27.49 -25.56
N VAL A 86 -1.38 26.75 -24.46
CA VAL A 86 -2.06 27.06 -23.20
C VAL A 86 -1.07 27.81 -22.30
N PRO A 87 -1.28 29.09 -21.99
CA PRO A 87 -0.44 29.82 -21.04
C PRO A 87 -0.67 29.27 -19.63
N GLY A 88 0.40 29.20 -18.84
CA GLY A 88 0.32 28.65 -17.50
C GLY A 88 1.64 28.67 -16.76
N ALA A 89 1.74 27.78 -15.80
CA ALA A 89 2.90 27.60 -14.96
C ALA A 89 3.19 26.14 -14.70
N ILE A 90 4.45 25.84 -14.41
CA ILE A 90 4.90 24.49 -14.06
C ILE A 90 5.30 24.53 -12.58
N ASP A 91 4.57 23.78 -11.77
CA ASP A 91 4.88 23.58 -10.36
C ASP A 91 5.60 22.23 -10.20
N VAL A 92 6.67 22.20 -9.43
CA VAL A 92 7.43 20.97 -9.13
C VAL A 92 7.36 20.73 -7.63
N PHE A 93 6.78 19.59 -7.25
CA PHE A 93 6.66 19.13 -5.88
C PHE A 93 7.68 18.01 -5.65
N THR A 94 8.55 18.17 -4.66
CA THR A 94 9.55 17.15 -4.30
C THR A 94 9.02 16.35 -3.12
N GLN A 95 8.79 15.06 -3.33
CA GLN A 95 8.38 14.13 -2.27
C GLN A 95 9.58 13.31 -1.81
N GLU A 96 9.81 13.24 -0.51
CA GLU A 96 10.79 12.35 0.11
C GLU A 96 10.09 11.17 0.81
N SER A 97 10.53 9.95 0.51
CA SER A 97 10.08 8.73 1.18
C SER A 97 11.30 7.88 1.55
N GLY A 98 11.74 7.99 2.81
CA GLY A 98 12.99 7.39 3.27
C GLY A 98 14.20 8.00 2.57
N ASN A 99 14.96 7.19 1.82
CA ASN A 99 16.13 7.64 1.05
C ASN A 99 15.82 7.90 -0.44
N VAL A 100 14.54 7.91 -0.82
CA VAL A 100 14.11 8.13 -2.20
C VAL A 100 13.41 9.48 -2.30
N SER A 101 13.87 10.31 -3.23
CA SER A 101 13.22 11.57 -3.60
C SER A 101 12.58 11.42 -4.98
N THR A 102 11.32 11.83 -5.10
CA THR A 102 10.55 11.78 -6.34
C THR A 102 9.95 13.15 -6.62
N ASN A 103 10.12 13.65 -7.85
CA ASN A 103 9.57 14.92 -8.27
C ASN A 103 8.23 14.69 -9.01
N ILE A 104 7.21 15.44 -8.62
CA ILE A 104 5.91 15.50 -9.29
C ILE A 104 5.82 16.85 -9.97
N THR A 105 5.72 16.85 -11.30
CA THR A 105 5.59 18.07 -12.09
C THR A 105 4.13 18.25 -12.52
N VAL A 106 3.53 19.38 -12.19
CA VAL A 106 2.15 19.72 -12.50
C VAL A 106 2.11 20.97 -13.36
N PHE A 107 1.31 20.95 -14.43
CA PHE A 107 1.03 22.14 -15.22
C PHE A 107 -0.27 22.78 -14.74
N ARG A 108 -0.21 24.07 -14.38
CA ARG A 108 -1.36 24.88 -13.96
C ARG A 108 -1.67 25.91 -15.05
N PRO A 109 -2.77 25.79 -15.80
CA PRO A 109 -3.17 26.79 -16.77
C PRO A 109 -3.60 28.10 -16.09
N ILE A 110 -3.39 29.22 -16.77
CA ILE A 110 -3.96 30.52 -16.37
C ILE A 110 -5.35 30.63 -16.97
N ASN A 111 -6.35 30.90 -16.11
CA ASN A 111 -7.71 31.22 -16.53
C ASN A 111 -7.82 32.67 -16.98
#